data_AF-A0A1A9WVQ6-F1
#
_entry.id   AF-A0A1A9WVQ6-F1
#
_cell.length_a   1.000
_cell.length_b   1.000
_cell.length_c   1.000
_cell.angle_alpha   90.00
_cell.angle_beta   90.00
_cell.angle_gamma   90.00
#
_symmetry.space_group_name_H-M   'P 1'
#
loop_
_entity.id
_entity.type
_entity.pdbx_description
1 polymer ?
#
loop_
_entity_poly.entity_id
_entity_poly.type
_entity_poly.pdbx_seq_one_letter_code
_entity_poly.pdbx_strand_id
1 'polypeptide(L)'
;MFPPGLEPGTLSFWLALLWPLYIIFLLILSQFTWTRKALLRNARIFSFGLVSEEKPTQSLQNNMEFVMTLKAKGWYKEVPKFIEPKKEIVVRVSGKNPIYGVTSNAMLVCAKTILNENSKMPGK
;
A
#
# COMPACT_ATOMS: atom_id res chain seq x y z
N MET A 1 18.57 23.50 6.23
CA MET A 1 19.39 24.72 6.08
C MET A 1 19.79 24.79 4.61
N PHE A 2 19.23 25.73 3.85
CA PHE A 2 19.49 25.85 2.41
C PHE A 2 20.90 26.44 2.19
N PRO A 3 21.70 25.93 1.24
CA PRO A 3 23.00 26.51 0.94
C PRO A 3 22.83 27.93 0.37
N PRO A 4 23.63 28.92 0.84
CA PRO A 4 23.49 30.30 0.41
C PRO A 4 24.03 30.47 -1.03
N GLY A 5 23.20 30.97 -1.94
CA GLY A 5 23.62 31.39 -3.28
C GLY A 5 22.86 30.83 -4.49
N LEU A 6 21.78 30.04 -4.31
CA LEU A 6 20.99 29.53 -5.43
C LEU A 6 19.58 30.15 -5.46
N GLU A 7 19.23 30.81 -6.56
CA GLU A 7 17.88 31.36 -6.76
C GLU A 7 16.82 30.23 -6.71
N PRO A 8 15.66 30.45 -6.05
CA PRO A 8 14.67 29.38 -5.82
C PRO A 8 14.11 28.75 -7.12
N GLY A 9 14.14 29.50 -8.24
CA GLY A 9 13.71 29.02 -9.54
C GLY A 9 14.69 28.02 -10.19
N THR A 10 16.00 28.21 -10.02
CA THR A 10 17.00 27.32 -10.63
C THR A 10 17.11 25.99 -9.87
N LEU A 11 17.03 26.02 -8.54
CA LEU A 11 16.92 24.83 -7.68
C LEU A 11 15.76 23.92 -8.10
N SER A 12 14.59 24.52 -8.33
CA SER A 12 13.37 23.77 -8.68
C SER A 12 13.50 23.05 -10.01
N PHE A 13 14.15 23.69 -11.00
CA PHE A 13 14.41 23.08 -12.30
C PHE A 13 15.44 21.94 -12.21
N TRP A 14 16.56 22.15 -11.51
CA TRP A 14 17.58 21.11 -11.33
C TRP A 14 17.07 19.92 -10.54
N LEU A 15 16.26 20.13 -9.49
CA LEU A 15 15.63 19.05 -8.74
C LEU A 15 14.65 18.26 -9.61
N ALA A 16 13.83 18.93 -10.43
CA ALA A 16 12.89 18.28 -11.34
C ALA A 16 13.60 17.43 -12.40
N LEU A 17 14.80 17.80 -12.82
CA LEU A 17 15.60 17.05 -13.80
C LEU A 17 16.40 15.90 -13.16
N LEU A 18 17.08 16.16 -12.04
CA LEU A 18 17.99 15.20 -11.41
C LEU A 18 17.26 14.10 -10.63
N TRP A 19 16.10 14.41 -10.04
CA TRP A 19 15.32 13.44 -9.27
C TRP A 19 14.85 12.22 -10.09
N PRO A 20 14.18 12.37 -11.26
CA PRO A 20 13.77 11.22 -12.06
C PRO A 20 14.98 10.42 -12.61
N LEU A 21 16.08 11.10 -12.97
CA LEU A 21 17.31 10.44 -13.39
C LEU A 21 17.90 9.57 -12.26
N TYR A 22 17.86 10.08 -11.02
CA TYR A 22 18.28 9.33 -9.85
C TYR A 22 17.40 8.09 -9.61
N ILE A 23 16.08 8.21 -9.76
CA ILE A 23 15.16 7.07 -9.65
C ILE A 23 15.44 6.02 -10.73
N ILE A 24 15.64 6.44 -11.98
CA ILE A 24 15.99 5.51 -13.08
C ILE A 24 17.32 4.80 -12.80
N PHE A 25 18.32 5.53 -12.28
CA PHE A 25 19.59 4.95 -11.88
C PHE A 25 19.43 3.89 -10.79
N LEU A 26 18.63 4.16 -9.75
CA LEU A 26 18.32 3.18 -8.71
C LEU A 26 17.57 1.96 -9.26
N LEU A 27 16.65 2.15 -10.22
CA LEU A 27 15.93 1.05 -10.86
C LEU A 27 16.88 0.13 -11.64
N ILE A 28 17.84 0.68 -12.37
CA ILE A 28 18.86 -0.10 -13.09
C ILE A 28 19.73 -0.87 -12.09
N LEU A 29 20.18 -0.22 -11.02
CA LEU A 29 20.95 -0.88 -9.95
C LEU A 29 20.15 -1.97 -9.23
N SER A 30 18.82 -1.88 -9.16
CA SER A 30 18.00 -2.92 -8.54
C SER A 30 17.94 -4.22 -9.36
N GLN A 31 18.27 -4.19 -10.65
CA GLN A 31 18.23 -5.38 -11.51
C GLN A 31 19.41 -6.34 -11.25
N PHE A 32 20.58 -5.82 -10.89
CA PHE A 32 21.74 -6.65 -10.59
C PHE A 32 21.71 -7.16 -9.14
N THR A 33 21.98 -8.45 -8.96
CA THR A 33 21.85 -9.14 -7.67
C THR A 33 22.78 -8.61 -6.60
N TRP A 34 24.01 -8.21 -6.97
CA TRP A 34 25.00 -7.68 -6.03
C TRP A 34 24.68 -6.26 -5.58
N THR A 35 24.35 -5.36 -6.50
CA THR A 35 23.95 -3.97 -6.20
C THR A 35 22.61 -3.93 -5.48
N ARG A 36 21.66 -4.81 -5.78
CA ARG A 36 20.42 -4.95 -5.01
C ARG A 36 20.69 -5.30 -3.55
N LYS A 37 21.60 -6.24 -3.26
CA LYS A 37 22.01 -6.53 -1.88
C LYS A 37 22.67 -5.32 -1.19
N ALA A 38 23.50 -4.57 -1.92
CA ALA A 38 24.13 -3.37 -1.40
C ALA A 38 23.13 -2.23 -1.13
N LEU A 39 22.13 -2.06 -2.01
CA LEU A 39 21.03 -1.11 -1.88
C LEU A 39 20.15 -1.43 -0.66
N LEU A 40 19.81 -2.71 -0.46
CA LEU A 40 18.97 -3.13 0.67
C LEU A 40 19.71 -2.98 2.01
N ARG A 41 21.00 -3.33 2.08
CA ARG A 41 21.84 -3.23 3.29
C ARG A 41 22.18 -1.80 3.69
N ASN A 42 22.06 -0.85 2.76
CA ASN A 42 22.32 0.57 3.01
C ASN A 42 21.12 1.41 2.58
N ALA A 43 19.90 0.87 2.73
CA ALA A 43 18.68 1.52 2.26
C ALA A 43 18.52 2.93 2.84
N ARG A 44 18.99 3.16 4.08
CA ARG A 44 19.00 4.48 4.72
C ARG A 44 19.87 5.50 3.97
N ILE A 45 21.01 5.09 3.42
CA ILE A 45 21.92 5.98 2.69
C ILE A 45 21.36 6.29 1.30
N PHE A 46 20.88 5.27 0.59
CA PHE A 46 20.35 5.41 -0.77
C PHE A 46 18.96 6.04 -0.85
N SER A 47 18.21 6.04 0.24
CA SER A 47 16.90 6.70 0.31
C SER A 47 16.97 8.07 0.99
N PHE A 48 18.16 8.60 1.29
CA PHE A 48 18.34 9.81 2.10
C PHE A 48 17.56 9.77 3.43
N GLY A 49 17.44 8.58 4.03
CA GLY A 49 16.72 8.35 5.29
C GLY A 49 15.21 8.13 5.16
N LEU A 50 14.64 8.14 3.95
CA LEU A 50 13.20 7.91 3.72
C LEU A 50 12.79 6.45 3.95
N VAL A 51 13.73 5.52 3.78
CA VAL A 51 13.51 4.08 3.96
C VAL A 51 14.51 3.58 5.00
N SER A 52 13.99 3.08 6.11
CA SER A 52 14.80 2.38 7.11
C SER A 52 14.85 0.88 6.79
N GLU A 53 16.03 0.28 6.92
CA GLU A 53 16.19 -1.18 6.88
C GLU A 53 15.64 -1.84 8.16
N GLU A 54 15.44 -1.04 9.22
CA GLU A 54 14.86 -1.52 10.47
C GLU A 54 13.43 -1.98 10.24
N LYS A 55 13.23 -3.30 10.39
CA LYS A 55 11.89 -3.86 10.49
C LYS A 55 11.19 -3.21 11.69
N PRO A 56 9.92 -2.82 11.58
CA PRO A 56 9.18 -2.33 12.74
C PRO A 56 9.26 -3.39 13.84
N THR A 57 9.63 -2.99 15.05
CA THR A 57 9.76 -3.89 16.20
C THR A 57 8.45 -4.67 16.38
N GLN A 58 8.51 -5.94 16.83
CA GLN A 58 7.31 -6.77 16.98
C GLN A 58 6.25 -6.11 17.87
N SER A 59 6.67 -5.34 18.88
CA SER A 59 5.79 -4.51 19.71
C SER A 59 5.02 -3.46 18.91
N LEU A 60 5.69 -2.77 17.99
CA LEU A 60 5.06 -1.77 17.11
C LEU A 60 4.07 -2.45 16.16
N GLN A 61 4.40 -3.61 15.61
CA GLN A 61 3.51 -4.36 14.72
C GLN A 61 2.24 -4.84 15.42
N ASN A 62 2.35 -5.30 16.67
CA ASN A 62 1.20 -5.77 17.45
C ASN A 62 0.30 -4.63 17.96
N ASN A 63 0.87 -3.43 18.12
CA ASN A 63 0.15 -2.23 18.57
C ASN A 63 -0.41 -1.39 17.42
N MET A 64 -0.08 -1.71 16.16
CA MET A 64 -0.71 -1.05 15.02
C MET A 64 -2.17 -1.48 14.92
N GLU A 65 -3.07 -0.54 15.15
CA GLU A 65 -4.51 -0.69 14.98
C GLU A 65 -4.96 -0.07 13.67
N PHE A 66 -5.97 -0.69 13.04
CA PHE A 66 -6.60 -0.12 11.87
C PHE A 66 -8.11 -0.14 12.02
N VAL A 67 -8.75 0.86 11.41
CA VAL A 67 -10.21 0.96 11.30
C VAL A 67 -10.52 1.33 9.87
N MET A 68 -11.32 0.51 9.20
CA MET A 68 -11.82 0.76 7.86
C MET A 68 -13.34 0.75 7.88
N THR A 69 -13.95 1.78 7.30
CA THR A 69 -15.41 1.87 7.16
C THR A 69 -15.79 1.62 5.72
N LEU A 70 -16.44 0.48 5.48
CA LEU A 70 -16.98 0.09 4.18
C LEU A 70 -18.43 0.58 4.09
N LYS A 71 -18.70 1.48 3.14
CA LYS A 71 -20.05 1.96 2.87
C LYS A 71 -20.50 1.41 1.52
N ALA A 72 -21.50 0.55 1.53
CA ALA A 72 -22.12 -0.01 0.34
C ALA A 72 -23.51 0.60 0.15
N LYS A 73 -23.82 1.03 -1.07
CA LYS A 73 -25.16 1.45 -1.48
C LYS A 73 -25.70 0.48 -2.52
N GLY A 74 -26.96 0.09 -2.40
CA GLY A 74 -27.60 -0.85 -3.33
C GLY A 74 -29.12 -0.72 -3.36
N TRP A 75 -29.73 -1.64 -4.09
CA TRP A 75 -31.17 -1.71 -4.28
C TRP A 75 -31.78 -2.91 -3.56
N TYR A 76 -33.05 -2.81 -3.15
CA TYR A 76 -33.74 -3.87 -2.42
C TYR A 76 -34.16 -5.06 -3.30
N LYS A 77 -34.31 -4.84 -4.61
CA LYS A 77 -34.71 -5.82 -5.64
C LYS A 77 -34.02 -5.47 -6.96
N GLU A 78 -34.16 -6.32 -7.97
CA GLU A 78 -33.84 -5.99 -9.36
C GLU A 78 -34.76 -4.87 -9.83
N VAL A 79 -34.34 -3.64 -9.58
CA VAL A 79 -35.00 -2.45 -10.09
C VAL A 79 -34.22 -1.94 -11.28
N PRO A 80 -34.91 -1.32 -12.26
CA PRO A 80 -34.23 -0.73 -13.39
C PRO A 80 -33.15 0.28 -12.97
N LYS A 81 -32.04 0.32 -13.71
CA LYS A 81 -30.82 1.11 -13.39
C LYS A 81 -31.04 2.62 -13.22
N PHE A 82 -32.22 3.13 -13.57
CA PHE A 82 -32.61 4.54 -13.45
C PHE A 82 -33.15 4.95 -12.07
N ILE A 83 -33.38 4.00 -11.16
CA ILE A 83 -33.79 4.30 -9.79
C ILE A 83 -32.54 4.47 -8.91
N GLU A 84 -32.49 5.46 -8.03
CA GLU A 84 -31.37 5.62 -7.10
C GLU A 84 -31.33 4.50 -6.02
N PRO A 85 -30.14 4.04 -5.62
CA PRO A 85 -29.99 3.01 -4.59
C PRO A 85 -30.37 3.56 -3.22
N LYS A 86 -31.49 3.08 -2.67
CA LYS A 86 -32.03 3.51 -1.36
C LYS A 86 -31.53 2.68 -0.17
N LYS A 87 -30.88 1.53 -0.40
CA LYS A 87 -30.35 0.69 0.66
C LYS A 87 -28.89 1.07 0.94
N GLU A 88 -28.59 1.40 2.19
CA GLU A 88 -27.22 1.64 2.64
C GLU A 88 -26.83 0.57 3.66
N ILE A 89 -25.64 -0.01 3.50
CA ILE A 89 -25.01 -0.90 4.47
C ILE A 89 -23.68 -0.27 4.83
N VAL A 90 -23.48 0.01 6.12
CA VAL A 90 -22.22 0.52 6.65
C VAL A 90 -21.62 -0.56 7.53
N VAL A 91 -20.43 -1.04 7.17
CA VAL A 91 -19.67 -2.03 7.91
C VAL A 91 -18.39 -1.39 8.41
N ARG A 92 -18.14 -1.45 9.71
CA ARG A 92 -16.87 -1.02 10.30
C ARG A 92 -16.02 -2.25 10.59
N VAL A 93 -14.84 -2.30 9.99
CA VAL A 93 -13.83 -3.35 10.20
C VAL A 93 -12.70 -2.75 11.02
N SER A 94 -12.48 -3.28 12.22
CA SER A 94 -11.37 -2.88 13.09
C SER A 94 -10.53 -4.09 13.47
N GLY A 95 -9.22 -3.90 13.58
CA GLY A 95 -8.32 -4.98 14.00
C GLY A 95 -6.92 -4.49 14.32
N LYS A 96 -6.08 -5.45 14.72
CA LYS A 96 -4.66 -5.25 15.01
C LYS A 96 -3.82 -5.88 13.92
N ASN A 97 -2.62 -5.35 13.71
CA ASN A 97 -1.66 -5.83 12.72
C ASN A 97 -2.26 -5.90 11.30
N PRO A 98 -2.55 -4.72 10.68
CA PRO A 98 -3.25 -4.62 9.41
C PRO A 98 -2.55 -5.31 8.23
N ILE A 99 -1.22 -5.41 8.27
CA ILE A 99 -0.44 -5.87 7.12
C ILE A 99 -0.25 -7.38 7.15
N TYR A 100 0.28 -7.92 8.24
CA TYR A 100 0.61 -9.35 8.30
C TYR A 100 -0.57 -10.18 8.82
N GLY A 101 -1.20 -9.74 9.91
CA GLY A 101 -2.28 -10.49 10.55
C GLY A 101 -3.54 -10.57 9.67
N VAL A 102 -3.99 -9.43 9.15
CA VAL A 102 -5.20 -9.38 8.31
C VAL A 102 -5.00 -10.09 6.98
N THR A 103 -3.87 -9.89 6.30
CA THR A 103 -3.63 -10.52 4.98
C THR A 103 -3.59 -12.05 5.08
N SER A 104 -2.89 -12.60 6.06
CA SER A 104 -2.87 -14.05 6.29
C SER A 104 -4.26 -14.60 6.62
N ASN A 105 -5.01 -13.91 7.49
CA ASN A 105 -6.38 -14.32 7.82
C ASN A 105 -7.32 -14.19 6.63
N ALA A 106 -7.22 -13.13 5.84
CA ALA A 106 -8.02 -12.95 4.63
C ALA A 106 -7.73 -14.05 3.62
N MET A 107 -6.47 -14.45 3.45
CA MET A 107 -6.10 -15.57 2.58
C MET A 107 -6.71 -16.90 3.03
N LEU A 108 -6.70 -17.18 4.34
CA LEU A 108 -7.37 -18.36 4.92
C LEU A 108 -8.89 -18.31 4.74
N VAL A 109 -9.50 -17.14 4.93
CA VAL A 109 -10.94 -16.94 4.71
C VAL A 109 -11.27 -17.16 3.23
N CYS A 110 -10.49 -16.62 2.30
CA CYS A 110 -10.65 -16.86 0.87
C CYS A 110 -10.59 -18.37 0.54
N ALA A 111 -9.58 -19.08 1.04
CA ALA A 111 -9.45 -20.52 0.83
C ALA A 111 -10.67 -21.28 1.38
N LYS A 112 -11.12 -20.93 2.59
CA LYS A 112 -12.32 -21.51 3.20
C LYS A 112 -13.58 -21.22 2.40
N THR A 113 -13.73 -20.00 1.88
CA THR A 113 -14.88 -19.62 1.03
C THR A 113 -14.87 -20.40 -0.29
N ILE A 114 -13.72 -20.58 -0.93
CA ILE A 114 -13.61 -21.39 -2.16
C ILE A 114 -14.04 -22.84 -1.91
N LEU A 115 -13.60 -23.43 -0.79
CA LEU A 115 -13.91 -24.83 -0.47
C LEU A 115 -15.38 -25.02 -0.07
N ASN A 116 -15.93 -24.12 0.73
CA ASN A 116 -17.25 -24.31 1.34
C ASN A 116 -18.40 -23.66 0.55
N GLU A 117 -18.16 -22.55 -0.15
CA GLU A 117 -19.19 -21.76 -0.85
C GLU A 117 -19.05 -21.88 -2.38
N ASN A 118 -18.40 -22.94 -2.86
CA ASN A 118 -18.13 -23.19 -4.27
C ASN A 118 -19.40 -23.15 -5.14
N SER A 119 -20.54 -23.60 -4.60
CA SER A 119 -21.84 -23.59 -5.28
C SER A 119 -22.45 -22.20 -5.48
N LYS A 120 -21.95 -21.18 -4.80
CA LYS A 120 -22.44 -19.79 -4.89
C LYS A 120 -21.49 -18.87 -5.67
N MET A 121 -20.42 -19.41 -6.24
CA MET A 121 -19.44 -18.64 -6.99
C MET A 121 -19.94 -18.33 -8.41
N PRO A 122 -19.73 -17.11 -8.92
CA PRO A 122 -20.15 -16.74 -10.27
C PRO A 122 -19.36 -17.54 -11.32
N GLY A 123 -20.06 -18.12 -12.30
CA GLY A 123 -19.45 -18.90 -13.39
C GLY A 123 -19.53 -20.42 -13.23
N LYS A 124 -20.28 -20.91 -12.23
CA LYS A 124 -20.77 -22.29 -12.17
C LYS A 124 -22.26 -22.35 -12.48
#